data_AF-A0A835CJA9-F1
#
_entry.id   AF-A0A835CJA9-F1
#
_cell.length_a   1.000
_cell.length_b   1.000
_cell.length_c   1.000
_cell.angle_alpha   90.00
_cell.angle_beta   90.00
_cell.angle_gamma   90.00
#
_symmetry.space_group_name_H-M   'P 1'
#
loop_
_entity.id
_entity.type
_entity.pdbx_description
1 polymer ?
#
loop_
_entity_poly.entity_id
_entity_poly.type
_entity_poly.pdbx_seq_one_letter_code
_entity_poly.pdbx_strand_id
1 'polypeptide(L)'
;MYEIIRIPLECECYKNESGFVLSRSKKPSLVYKVKEAHKYLSDLEGYVSWGLVGESEIQNANPDVNISKARVGEEVVIPMPCGCAWKADGGYGWLW
;
A
#
# COMPACT_ATOMS: atom_id res chain seq x y z
N MET A 1 3.56 2.64 -25.68
CA MET A 1 4.39 3.57 -24.88
C MET A 1 3.61 3.82 -23.60
N TYR A 2 4.20 3.56 -22.44
CA TYR A 2 3.56 3.81 -21.14
C TYR A 2 4.28 4.96 -20.45
N GLU A 3 3.52 5.78 -19.73
CA GLU A 3 4.03 6.86 -18.89
C GLU A 3 4.05 6.38 -17.44
N ILE A 4 5.17 6.56 -16.75
CA ILE A 4 5.33 6.20 -15.35
C ILE A 4 5.15 7.46 -14.51
N ILE A 5 4.12 7.48 -13.67
CA ILE A 5 3.84 8.57 -12.73
C ILE A 5 4.39 8.20 -11.35
N ARG A 6 5.10 9.12 -10.70
CA ARG A 6 5.59 8.94 -9.33
C ARG A 6 4.69 9.67 -8.35
N ILE A 7 4.03 8.92 -7.46
CA ILE A 7 3.17 9.46 -6.41
C ILE A 7 3.94 9.37 -5.08
N PRO A 8 4.31 10.48 -4.44
CA PRO A 8 4.98 10.45 -3.16
C PRO A 8 4.00 10.07 -2.04
N LEU A 9 4.35 9.05 -1.26
CA LEU A 9 3.62 8.64 -0.06
C LEU A 9 4.59 8.64 1.13
N GLU A 10 4.12 9.13 2.28
CA GLU A 10 4.94 9.19 3.49
C GLU A 10 4.99 7.82 4.18
N CYS A 11 6.20 7.28 4.34
CA CYS A 11 6.45 6.07 5.13
C CYS A 11 6.97 6.48 6.51
N GLU A 12 6.40 5.92 7.57
CA GLU A 12 6.90 6.16 8.92
C GLU A 12 8.17 5.33 9.15
N CYS A 13 9.32 6.00 9.28
CA CYS A 13 10.60 5.35 9.54
C CYS A 13 11.10 5.62 10.96
N TYR A 14 11.86 4.70 11.55
CA TYR A 14 12.58 4.92 12.80
C TYR A 14 13.97 4.31 12.76
N LYS A 15 14.89 4.87 13.56
CA LYS A 15 16.24 4.35 13.75
C LYS A 15 16.26 3.47 15.00
N ASN A 16 16.72 2.23 14.88
CA ASN A 16 16.91 1.36 16.04
C ASN A 16 18.24 1.65 16.75
N GLU A 17 18.46 1.04 17.92
CA GLU A 17 19.67 1.23 18.73
C GLU A 17 20.97 0.86 17.99
N SER A 18 20.88 -0.14 17.09
CA SER A 18 21.99 -0.58 16.23
C SER A 18 22.23 0.33 15.03
N GLY A 19 21.46 1.41 14.88
CA GLY A 19 21.63 2.42 13.85
C GLY A 19 20.99 2.12 12.49
N PHE A 20 20.21 1.04 12.38
CA PHE A 20 19.43 0.73 11.18
C PHE A 20 18.17 1.57 11.12
N VAL A 21 17.85 2.09 9.92
CA VAL A 21 16.54 2.70 9.65
C VAL A 21 15.60 1.59 9.21
N LEU A 22 14.46 1.50 9.88
CA LEU A 22 13.42 0.50 9.63
C LEU A 22 12.09 1.22 9.39
N SER A 23 11.24 0.66 8.53
CA SER A 23 9.85 1.11 8.44
C SER A 23 9.07 0.64 9.67
N ARG A 24 8.16 1.48 10.16
CA ARG A 24 7.15 1.07 11.14
C ARG A 24 6.11 0.19 10.45
N SER A 25 5.39 -0.60 11.24
CA SER A 25 4.31 -1.47 10.75
C SER A 25 3.17 -0.72 10.07
N LYS A 26 3.02 0.58 10.36
CA LYS A 26 1.98 1.42 9.77
C LYS A 26 2.42 1.85 8.36
N LYS A 27 1.80 1.24 7.36
CA LYS A 27 1.98 1.56 5.94
C LYS A 27 1.21 2.82 5.55
N PRO A 28 1.71 3.66 4.62
CA PRO A 28 0.88 4.67 3.97
C PRO A 28 -0.32 3.98 3.32
N SER A 29 -1.46 4.63 3.36
CA SER A 29 -2.69 4.05 2.83
C SER A 29 -3.42 5.02 1.93
N LEU A 30 -3.97 4.50 0.83
CA LEU A 30 -4.89 5.23 -0.03
C LEU A 30 -6.31 4.83 0.36
N VAL A 31 -7.22 5.81 0.45
CA VAL A 31 -8.65 5.53 0.62
C VAL A 31 -9.28 5.51 -0.77
N TYR A 32 -9.79 4.35 -1.16
CA TYR A 32 -10.46 4.14 -2.43
C TYR A 32 -11.97 4.00 -2.23
N LYS A 33 -12.74 4.75 -3.02
CA LYS A 33 -14.20 4.63 -3.04
C LYS A 33 -14.62 3.64 -4.14
N VAL A 34 -15.23 2.53 -3.73
CA VAL A 34 -15.61 1.43 -4.63
C VAL A 34 -16.56 1.93 -5.71
N LYS A 35 -16.24 1.59 -6.96
CA LYS A 35 -17.05 1.89 -8.14
C LYS A 35 -17.68 0.61 -8.67
N GLU A 36 -18.80 0.74 -9.38
CA GLU A 36 -19.51 -0.39 -10.00
C GLU A 36 -18.57 -1.31 -10.82
N ALA A 37 -17.60 -0.71 -11.52
CA ALA A 37 -16.64 -1.43 -12.34
C ALA A 37 -15.57 -2.22 -11.57
N HIS A 38 -15.38 -1.98 -10.26
CA HIS A 38 -14.31 -2.58 -9.45
C HIS A 38 -14.88 -3.21 -8.18
N LYS A 39 -15.99 -3.93 -8.31
CA LYS A 39 -16.66 -4.61 -7.18
C LYS A 39 -15.93 -5.86 -6.71
N TYR A 40 -15.02 -6.40 -7.51
CA TYR A 40 -14.31 -7.62 -7.19
C TYR A 40 -12.93 -7.32 -6.60
N LEU A 41 -12.48 -8.21 -5.71
CA LEU A 41 -11.22 -8.09 -4.99
C LEU A 41 -10.01 -8.03 -5.96
N SER A 42 -10.06 -8.86 -7.00
CA SER A 42 -9.09 -8.86 -8.10
C SER A 42 -9.01 -7.53 -8.84
N ASP A 43 -10.09 -6.76 -8.90
CA ASP A 43 -10.08 -5.44 -9.54
C ASP A 43 -9.33 -4.41 -8.67
N LEU A 44 -9.46 -4.52 -7.35
CA LEU A 44 -8.74 -3.67 -6.41
C LEU A 44 -7.24 -3.97 -6.43
N GLU A 45 -6.85 -5.25 -6.48
CA GLU A 45 -5.46 -5.65 -6.65
C GLU A 45 -4.91 -5.14 -8.00
N GLY A 46 -5.54 -5.51 -9.11
CA GLY A 46 -5.01 -5.28 -10.45
C GLY A 46 -5.12 -3.83 -10.94
N TYR A 47 -6.24 -3.16 -10.70
CA TYR A 47 -6.51 -1.82 -11.25
C TYR A 47 -6.27 -0.69 -10.26
N VAL A 48 -6.51 -0.90 -8.96
CA VAL A 48 -6.38 0.17 -7.96
C VAL A 48 -4.99 0.16 -7.33
N SER A 49 -4.47 -1.01 -6.97
CA SER A 49 -3.12 -1.13 -6.39
C SER A 49 -2.03 -1.33 -7.45
N TRP A 50 -2.41 -1.56 -8.71
CA TRP A 50 -1.49 -1.90 -9.82
C TRP A 50 -0.63 -3.14 -9.53
N GLY A 51 -1.16 -4.09 -8.77
CA GLY A 51 -0.45 -5.29 -8.31
C GLY A 51 0.59 -5.04 -7.22
N LEU A 52 0.61 -3.86 -6.60
CA LEU A 52 1.55 -3.53 -5.52
C LEU A 52 1.10 -4.07 -4.16
N VAL A 53 -0.17 -4.47 -4.01
CA VAL A 53 -0.76 -4.97 -2.78
C VAL A 53 -1.64 -6.18 -3.08
N GLY A 54 -1.46 -7.27 -2.34
CA GLY A 54 -2.27 -8.48 -2.52
C GLY A 54 -3.62 -8.44 -1.80
N GLU A 55 -4.57 -9.25 -2.24
CA GLU A 55 -5.93 -9.34 -1.68
C GLU A 55 -5.96 -9.49 -0.15
N SER A 56 -5.09 -10.33 0.41
CA SER A 56 -5.02 -10.59 1.85
C SER A 56 -4.55 -9.37 2.64
N GLU A 57 -3.64 -8.57 2.09
CA GLU A 57 -3.18 -7.32 2.71
C GLU A 57 -4.29 -6.27 2.71
N ILE A 58 -5.05 -6.18 1.63
CA ILE A 58 -6.22 -5.29 1.55
C ILE A 58 -7.29 -5.73 2.56
N GLN A 59 -7.63 -7.02 2.63
CA GLN A 59 -8.62 -7.53 3.60
C GLN A 59 -8.18 -7.32 5.06
N ASN A 60 -6.89 -7.49 5.36
CA ASN A 60 -6.34 -7.23 6.69
C ASN A 60 -6.40 -5.75 7.09
N ALA A 61 -6.29 -4.83 6.13
CA ALA A 61 -6.42 -3.39 6.37
C ALA A 61 -7.89 -2.94 6.54
N ASN A 62 -8.86 -3.77 6.14
CA ASN A 62 -10.29 -3.46 6.20
C ASN A 62 -11.07 -4.58 6.89
N PRO A 63 -10.90 -4.77 8.22
CA PRO A 63 -11.50 -5.89 8.94
C PRO A 63 -13.04 -5.84 8.94
N ASP A 64 -13.63 -4.64 8.82
CA ASP A 64 -15.09 -4.45 8.85
C ASP A 64 -15.74 -4.53 7.47
N VAL A 65 -14.94 -4.57 6.40
CA VAL A 65 -15.42 -4.64 5.02
C VAL A 65 -15.20 -6.05 4.49
N ASN A 66 -16.27 -6.72 4.07
CA ASN A 66 -16.12 -7.93 3.26
C ASN A 66 -15.79 -7.49 1.84
N ILE A 67 -14.51 -7.48 1.47
CA ILE A 67 -14.08 -6.82 0.24
C ILE A 67 -14.55 -7.58 -1.01
N SER A 68 -14.74 -8.91 -0.91
CA SER A 68 -15.38 -9.70 -1.98
C SER A 68 -16.86 -9.35 -2.21
N LYS A 69 -17.46 -8.54 -1.33
CA LYS A 69 -18.84 -8.06 -1.41
C LYS A 69 -18.95 -6.55 -1.14
N ALA A 70 -17.86 -5.81 -1.35
CA ALA A 70 -17.85 -4.37 -1.09
C ALA A 70 -18.92 -3.68 -1.94
N ARG A 71 -19.67 -2.76 -1.32
CA ARG A 71 -20.76 -2.06 -1.98
C ARG A 71 -20.22 -0.86 -2.73
N VAL A 72 -20.87 -0.48 -3.82
CA VAL A 72 -20.55 0.76 -4.51
C VAL A 72 -20.67 1.93 -3.54
N GLY A 73 -19.65 2.78 -3.53
CA GLY A 73 -19.56 3.94 -2.65
C GLY A 73 -18.96 3.65 -1.28
N GLU A 74 -18.71 2.39 -0.94
CA GLU A 74 -17.96 2.01 0.26
C GLU A 74 -16.50 2.42 0.12
N GLU A 75 -15.86 2.76 1.24
CA GLU A 75 -14.46 3.15 1.28
C GLU A 75 -13.61 1.96 1.71
N VAL A 76 -12.53 1.73 0.95
CA VAL A 76 -11.57 0.66 1.18
C VAL A 76 -10.18 1.26 1.29
N VAL A 77 -9.46 0.88 2.33
CA VAL A 77 -8.09 1.26 2.61
C VAL A 77 -7.14 0.35 1.83
N ILE A 78 -6.27 0.93 1.01
CA ILE A 78 -5.24 0.21 0.25
C ILE A 78 -3.88 0.48 0.90
N PRO A 79 -3.28 -0.51 1.62
CA PRO A 79 -2.04 -0.32 2.36
C PRO A 79 -0.81 -0.42 1.45
N MET A 80 -0.37 0.72 0.93
CA MET A 80 0.73 0.77 -0.04
C MET A 80 2.04 0.29 0.57
N PRO A 81 2.82 -0.56 -0.13
CA PRO A 81 4.10 -1.01 0.36
C PRO A 81 5.04 0.19 0.52
N CYS A 82 5.79 0.20 1.62
CA CYS A 82 6.84 1.18 1.82
C CYS A 82 7.99 0.56 2.61
N GLY A 83 9.19 1.06 2.38
CA GLY A 83 10.41 0.57 3.01
C GLY A 83 11.39 1.71 3.22
N CYS A 84 12.05 1.70 4.38
CA CYS A 84 13.09 2.65 4.74
C CYS A 84 14.45 1.94 4.70
N ALA A 85 14.84 1.38 3.55
CA ALA A 85 16.07 0.59 3.46
C ALA A 85 17.31 1.47 3.25
N TRP A 86 17.70 2.23 4.27
CA TRP A 86 18.90 3.06 4.23
C TRP A 86 19.85 2.63 5.35
N LYS A 87 21.10 2.27 5.01
CA LYS A 87 22.18 2.33 5.99
C LYS A 87 22.50 3.82 6.24
N ALA A 88 22.89 4.15 7.46
CA ALA A 88 23.14 5.52 7.92
C ALA A 88 24.29 6.26 7.18
N ASP A 89 24.89 5.64 6.16
CA ASP A 89 25.98 6.13 5.31
C ASP A 89 25.50 6.63 3.92
N GLY A 90 24.18 6.71 3.67
CA GLY A 90 23.63 7.32 2.45
C GLY A 90 23.56 6.38 1.24
N GLY A 91 23.66 5.07 1.45
CA GLY A 91 23.43 4.06 0.41
C GLY A 91 21.94 3.79 0.20
N TYR A 92 21.44 4.02 -1.03
CA TYR A 92 20.09 3.66 -1.45
C TYR A 92 19.92 2.13 -1.48
N GLY A 93 19.22 1.57 -0.50
CA GLY A 93 18.59 0.27 -0.64
C GLY A 93 17.26 0.45 -1.36
N TRP A 94 17.24 0.28 -2.68
CA TRP A 94 15.97 0.07 -3.38
C TRP A 94 15.46 -1.32 -2.98
N LEU A 95 14.37 -1.37 -2.22
CA LEU A 95 13.56 -2.58 -2.12
C LEU A 95 12.57 -2.53 -3.28
N TRP A 96 12.82 -3.40 -4.27
CA TRP A 96 11.87 -3.77 -5.32
C TRP A 96 10.86 -4.76 -4.73
#